data_AF-A0A0B6XTC8-F1
#
_entry.id   AF-A0A0B6XTC8-F1
#
_cell.length_a   1.000
_cell.length_b   1.000
_cell.length_c   1.000
_cell.angle_alpha   90.00
_cell.angle_beta   90.00
_cell.angle_gamma   90.00
#
_symmetry.space_group_name_H-M   'P 1'
#
loop_
_entity.id
_entity.type
_entity.pdbx_description
1 polymer ?
#
loop_
_entity_poly.entity_id
_entity_poly.type
_entity_poly.pdbx_seq_one_letter_code
_entity_poly.pdbx_strand_id
1 'polypeptide(L)' 'LGGFYIDSKNFEKSATHLVTDDIKCSEKFLGSCVRGLWVLPSKYIEDSFTVGLWLNEENYEFKAEESQQSDLVAAAN' A
#
# COMPACT_ATOMS: atom_id res chain seq x y z
N LEU A 1 -19.14 1.27 1.03
CA LEU A 1 -18.33 1.18 -0.20
C LEU A 1 -18.30 -0.22 -0.84
N GLY A 2 -18.74 -1.29 -0.16
CA GLY A 2 -18.87 -2.63 -0.79
C GLY A 2 -17.59 -3.48 -0.83
N GLY A 3 -16.53 -3.06 -0.15
CA GLY A 3 -15.32 -3.87 0.04
C GLY A 3 -15.40 -4.78 1.29
N PHE A 4 -14.45 -5.71 1.39
CA PHE A 4 -14.36 -6.66 2.51
C PHE A 4 -13.09 -6.41 3.34
N TYR A 5 -13.25 -6.44 4.66
CA TYR A 5 -12.13 -6.41 5.60
C TYR A 5 -11.81 -7.82 6.05
N ILE A 6 -10.52 -8.17 6.08
CA ILE A 6 -10.06 -9.47 6.55
C ILE A 6 -9.31 -9.29 7.88
N ASP A 7 -9.95 -9.70 8.96
CA ASP A 7 -9.36 -9.73 10.30
C ASP A 7 -8.51 -11.01 10.48
N SER A 8 -7.28 -10.96 9.97
CA SER A 8 -6.32 -12.07 10.06
C SER A 8 -4.94 -11.52 10.39
N LYS A 9 -4.18 -12.25 11.20
CA LYS A 9 -2.75 -11.94 11.44
C LYS A 9 -1.86 -12.37 10.28
N ASN A 10 -2.31 -13.34 9.49
CA ASN A 10 -1.54 -13.92 8.39
C ASN A 10 -1.79 -13.17 7.08
N PHE A 11 -0.94 -13.40 6.08
CA PHE A 11 -1.18 -12.92 4.73
C PHE A 11 -2.30 -13.72 4.05
N GLU A 12 -3.25 -13.02 3.44
CA GLU A 12 -4.43 -13.61 2.81
C GLU A 12 -4.36 -13.43 1.29
N LYS A 13 -4.33 -14.55 0.56
CA LYS A 13 -4.07 -14.55 -0.89
C LYS A 13 -5.20 -13.93 -1.71
N SER A 14 -6.41 -13.84 -1.16
CA SER A 14 -7.57 -13.23 -1.82
C SER A 14 -7.65 -11.72 -1.61
N ALA A 15 -6.78 -11.12 -0.78
CA ALA A 15 -6.75 -9.69 -0.59
C ALA A 15 -6.28 -8.97 -1.85
N THR A 16 -6.84 -7.80 -2.10
CA THR A 16 -6.45 -6.90 -3.20
C THR A 16 -5.68 -5.67 -2.71
N HIS A 17 -5.78 -5.36 -1.41
CA HIS A 17 -5.18 -4.20 -0.79
C HIS A 17 -4.56 -4.57 0.55
N LEU A 18 -3.39 -4.01 0.84
CA LEU A 18 -2.80 -3.91 2.16
C LEU A 18 -2.89 -2.46 2.63
N VAL A 19 -3.66 -2.22 3.69
CA VAL A 19 -3.73 -0.89 4.32
C VAL A 19 -2.72 -0.82 5.46
N THR A 20 -1.78 0.11 5.38
CA THR A 20 -0.77 0.36 6.42
C THR A 20 -0.23 1.77 6.31
N ASP A 21 0.07 2.42 7.44
CA ASP A 21 0.68 3.76 7.45
C ASP A 21 2.21 3.72 7.58
N ASP A 22 2.78 2.53 7.82
CA ASP A 22 4.22 2.34 8.02
C ASP A 22 4.67 1.03 7.34
N ILE A 23 5.55 1.16 6.33
CA ILE A 23 6.06 0.00 5.59
C ILE A 23 7.08 -0.75 6.44
N LYS A 24 6.72 -1.98 6.81
CA LYS A 24 7.61 -2.91 7.50
C LYS A 24 7.84 -4.14 6.63
N CYS A 25 9.05 -4.71 6.72
CA CYS A 25 9.39 -6.00 6.13
C CYS A 25 8.68 -7.15 6.87
N SER A 26 7.35 -7.18 6.73
CA SER A 26 6.44 -8.15 7.33
C SER A 26 5.97 -9.15 6.28
N GLU A 27 5.45 -10.30 6.72
CA GLU A 27 4.86 -11.31 5.83
C GLU A 27 3.79 -10.69 4.91
N LYS A 28 2.91 -9.85 5.47
CA LYS A 28 1.86 -9.18 4.71
C LYS A 28 2.41 -8.25 3.65
N PHE A 29 3.42 -7.44 3.98
CA PHE A 29 4.04 -6.53 3.02
C PHE A 29 4.74 -7.29 1.90
N LEU A 30 5.60 -8.25 2.23
CA LEU A 30 6.31 -9.06 1.24
C LEU A 30 5.34 -9.85 0.35
N GLY A 31 4.30 -10.47 0.95
CA GLY A 31 3.26 -11.19 0.22
C GLY A 31 2.45 -10.29 -0.71
N SER A 32 2.22 -9.03 -0.30
CA SER A 32 1.54 -8.01 -1.12
C SER A 32 2.40 -7.61 -2.31
N CYS A 33 3.69 -7.34 -2.10
CA CYS A 33 4.63 -7.02 -3.19
C CYS A 33 4.74 -8.14 -4.21
N VAL A 34 4.88 -9.40 -3.75
CA VAL A 34 4.98 -10.57 -4.63
C VAL A 34 3.71 -10.78 -5.46
N ARG A 35 2.55 -10.34 -4.97
CA ARG A 35 1.26 -10.49 -5.68
C ARG A 35 0.78 -9.26 -6.42
N GLY A 36 1.44 -8.11 -6.26
CA GLY A 36 0.96 -6.85 -6.81
C GLY A 36 -0.34 -6.37 -6.17
N LEU A 37 -0.48 -6.52 -4.85
CA LEU A 37 -1.54 -5.83 -4.11
C LEU A 37 -1.21 -4.34 -4.01
N TRP A 38 -2.23 -3.50 -3.97
CA TRP A 38 -2.07 -2.10 -3.59
C TRP A 38 -1.62 -2.00 -2.14
N VAL A 39 -0.58 -1.22 -1.86
CA VAL A 39 -0.12 -0.91 -0.50
C VAL A 39 -0.40 0.56 -0.24
N LEU A 40 -1.40 0.85 0.57
CA LEU A 40 -1.96 2.20 0.71
C LEU A 40 -2.06 2.62 2.19
N PRO A 41 -1.95 3.93 2.50
CA PRO A 41 -2.20 4.46 3.83
C PRO A 41 -3.68 4.39 4.21
N SER A 42 -3.97 4.44 5.51
CA SER A 42 -5.34 4.49 6.04
C SER A 42 -6.16 5.64 5.45
N LYS A 43 -5.50 6.75 5.09
CA LYS A 43 -6.09 7.91 4.42
C LYS A 43 -6.87 7.57 3.14
N TYR A 44 -6.45 6.55 2.39
CA TYR A 44 -7.20 6.08 1.22
C TYR A 44 -8.64 5.67 1.59
N ILE A 45 -8.79 4.95 2.70
CA ILE A 45 -10.09 4.48 3.20
C ILE A 45 -10.92 5.66 3.71
N GLU A 46 -10.31 6.57 4.47
CA GLU A 46 -10.96 7.74 5.05
C GLU A 46 -11.52 8.69 3.98
N ASP A 47 -10.69 9.03 2.99
CA ASP A 47 -11.08 9.93 1.91
C ASP A 47 -12.15 9.25 1.03
N SER A 48 -11.96 7.96 0.68
CA SER A 48 -12.96 7.18 -0.08
C SER A 48 -14.30 7.09 0.65
N PHE A 49 -14.27 6.92 1.98
CA PHE A 49 -15.48 6.90 2.78
C PHE A 49 -16.18 8.26 2.77
N THR A 50 -15.41 9.34 2.86
CA THR A 50 -15.92 10.72 2.84
C THR A 50 -16.64 11.06 1.54
N VAL A 51 -16.11 10.64 0.38
CA VAL A 51 -16.77 10.84 -0.93
C VAL A 51 -17.82 9.77 -1.27
N GLY A 52 -17.89 8.68 -0.51
CA GLY A 52 -18.85 7.60 -0.74
C GLY A 52 -18.51 6.67 -1.90
N LEU A 53 -17.27 6.66 -2.40
CA LEU A 53 -16.78 5.77 -3.45
C LEU A 53 -15.29 5.45 -3.25
N TRP A 54 -14.82 4.32 -3.78
CA TRP A 54 -13.39 4.00 -3.80
C TRP A 54 -12.66 4.97 -4.74
N LEU A 55 -11.72 5.73 -4.20
CA LEU A 55 -10.88 6.65 -4.96
C LEU A 55 -9.83 5.87 -5.78
N ASN A 56 -9.13 6.54 -6.70
CA ASN A 56 -8.03 5.91 -7.45
C ASN A 56 -6.83 5.66 -6.52
N GLU A 57 -6.42 4.40 -6.43
CA GLU A 57 -5.33 3.89 -5.59
C GLU A 57 -3.98 4.55 -5.88
N GLU A 58 -3.68 4.86 -7.15
CA GLU A 58 -2.40 5.47 -7.58
C GLU A 58 -2.12 6.81 -6.87
N ASN A 59 -3.16 7.54 -6.46
CA ASN A 59 -3.02 8.81 -5.75
C ASN A 59 -2.56 8.64 -4.29
N TYR A 60 -2.59 7.41 -3.77
CA TYR A 60 -2.33 7.07 -2.39
C TYR A 60 -1.13 6.12 -2.24
N GLU A 61 -0.48 5.70 -3.32
CA GLU A 61 0.71 4.86 -3.24
C GLU A 61 1.87 5.54 -2.49
N PHE A 62 2.64 4.73 -1.76
CA PHE A 62 3.88 5.18 -1.15
C PHE A 62 4.89 5.55 -2.25
N LYS A 63 5.26 6.83 -2.28
CA LYS A 63 6.30 7.33 -3.16
C LYS A 63 7.64 7.27 -2.44
N ALA A 64 8.68 6.85 -3.14
CA ALA A 64 10.03 7.12 -2.68
C ALA A 64 10.22 8.64 -2.67
N GLU A 65 10.77 9.17 -1.58
CA GLU A 65 11.17 10.57 -1.50
C GLU A 65 12.19 10.85 -2.63
N GLU A 66 11.92 11.86 -3.46
CA GLU A 66 12.80 12.23 -4.60
C GLU A 66 14.25 12.53 -4.15
N SER A 67 14.43 12.91 -2.88
CA SER A 67 15.72 13.19 -2.27
C SER A 67 16.66 11.98 -2.14
N GLN A 68 16.16 10.76 -2.28
CA GLN A 68 16.97 9.53 -2.20
C GLN A 68 17.31 8.95 -3.58
N GLN A 69 16.74 9.50 -4.65
CA GLN A 69 16.98 9.03 -6.02
C GLN A 69 18.42 9.34 -6.48
N SER A 70 19.02 10.45 -6.02
CA SER A 70 20.41 10.81 -6.35
C SER A 70 21.43 9.84 -5.75
N ASP A 71 21.20 9.40 -4.51
CA ASP A 71 22.16 8.57 -3.77
C ASP A 71 22.15 7.13 -4.27
N LEU A 72 20.98 6.61 -4.65
CA LEU A 72 20.84 5.28 -5.26
C LEU A 72 21.48 5.21 -6.66
N VAL A 73 21.36 6.28 -7.45
CA VAL A 73 22.03 6.38 -8.77
C VAL A 73 23.54 6.52 -8.63
N ALA A 74 24.02 7.22 -7.59
CA ALA A 74 25.45 7.35 -7.31
C ALA A 74 26.10 6.02 -6.86
N ALA A 75 25.37 5.19 -6.11
CA ALA A 75 25.87 3.88 -5.64
C ALA A 75 25.89 2.78 -6.72
N ALA A 76 25.25 3.01 -7.88
CA ALA A 76 25.15 2.06 -8.98
C ALA A 76 26.20 2.28 -10.09
N ASN A 77 27.05 3.30 -9.97
CA ASN A 77 28.18 3.60 -10.88
C ASN A 77 29.52 3.39 -10.18
#